data_AF-A0A674J223-F1
#
_entry.id   AF-A0A674J223-F1
#
_cell.length_a   1.000
_cell.length_b   1.000
_cell.length_c   1.000
_cell.angle_alpha   90.00
_cell.angle_beta   90.00
_cell.angle_gamma   90.00
#
_symmetry.space_group_name_H-M   'P 1'
#
loop_
_entity.id
_entity.type
_entity.pdbx_description
1 polymer ?
#
loop_
_entity_poly.entity_id
_entity_poly.type
_entity_poly.pdbx_seq_one_letter_code
_entity_poly.pdbx_strand_id
1 'polypeptide(L)' 'MPKHGLDVSACEVFRFYKLVTLKGLIEPISMIVPRRSETYQEDIYPMTPGIEPALTPDEWLSGMNRDKGWEGKEVRGGGQ' A
#
# COMPACT_ATOMS: atom_id res chain seq x y z
N MET A 1 3.01 6.34 -4.03
CA MET A 1 2.10 5.53 -4.86
C MET A 1 1.30 4.60 -3.95
N PRO A 2 -0.02 4.44 -4.12
CA PRO A 2 -0.79 3.43 -3.38
C PRO A 2 -0.24 2.02 -3.63
N LYS A 3 -0.33 1.12 -2.65
CA LYS A 3 0.22 -0.24 -2.73
C LYS A 3 -0.42 -1.08 -3.85
N HIS A 4 -1.70 -0.85 -4.14
CA HIS A 4 -2.43 -1.45 -5.26
C HIS A 4 -1.87 -1.09 -6.65
N GLY A 5 -1.02 -0.07 -6.77
CA GLY A 5 -0.42 0.35 -8.04
C GLY A 5 0.99 -0.21 -8.31
N LEU A 6 1.48 -1.12 -7.45
CA LEU A 6 2.80 -1.72 -7.55
C LEU A 6 2.80 -2.98 -8.41
N ASP A 7 3.90 -3.24 -9.10
CA ASP A 7 4.11 -4.51 -9.80
C ASP A 7 4.59 -5.59 -8.82
N VAL A 8 3.63 -6.38 -8.32
CA VAL A 8 3.90 -7.47 -7.38
C VAL A 8 4.68 -8.63 -8.00
N SER A 9 4.60 -8.81 -9.33
CA SER A 9 5.33 -9.85 -10.05
C SER A 9 6.82 -9.53 -10.17
N ALA A 10 7.17 -8.24 -10.13
CA ALA A 10 8.54 -7.77 -10.11
C ALA A 10 9.09 -7.58 -8.68
N CYS A 11 8.35 -7.95 -7.63
CA CYS A 11 8.69 -7.64 -6.24
C CYS A 11 8.90 -6.13 -5.99
N GLU A 12 8.16 -5.27 -6.69
CA GLU A 12 8.18 -3.83 -6.47
C GLU A 12 7.47 -3.52 -5.14
N VAL A 13 8.15 -2.83 -4.24
CA VAL A 13 7.61 -2.46 -2.91
C VAL A 13 7.28 -0.97 -2.80
N PHE A 14 7.84 -0.15 -3.69
CA PHE A 14 7.61 1.28 -3.76
C PHE A 14 7.99 1.86 -5.13
N ARG A 15 7.35 2.96 -5.53
CA ARG A 15 7.72 3.73 -6.72
C ARG A 15 7.82 5.21 -6.40
N PHE A 16 9.00 5.78 -6.58
CA PHE A 16 9.21 7.23 -6.54
C PHE A 16 8.91 7.83 -7.92
N TYR A 17 8.56 9.11 -7.92
CA TYR A 17 8.38 9.90 -9.14
C TYR A 17 9.34 11.08 -9.06
N LYS A 18 10.44 10.98 -9.80
CA LYS A 18 11.47 12.01 -9.85
C LYS A 18 11.08 13.05 -10.90
N LEU A 19 10.93 14.30 -10.48
CA LEU A 19 10.75 15.41 -11.41
C LEU A 19 12.08 15.75 -12.08
N VAL A 20 12.16 15.63 -13.40
CA VAL A 20 13.30 16.04 -14.22
C VAL A 20 12.98 17.41 -14.81
N THR A 21 13.23 18.46 -14.02
CA THR A 21 12.82 19.84 -14.29
C THR A 21 13.32 20.37 -15.64
N LEU A 22 14.57 20.08 -15.99
CA LEU A 22 15.19 20.54 -17.25
C LEU A 22 14.55 19.96 -18.51
N LYS A 23 13.89 18.80 -18.39
CA LYS A 23 13.22 18.13 -19.51
C LYS A 23 11.70 18.24 -19.43
N GLY A 24 11.14 18.81 -18.35
CA GLY A 24 9.70 18.83 -18.10
C GLY A 24 9.08 17.44 -17.99
N LEU A 25 9.85 16.44 -17.55
CA LEU A 25 9.43 15.03 -17.49
C LEU A 25 9.37 14.53 -16.04
N ILE A 26 8.55 13.51 -15.81
CA ILE A 26 8.54 12.75 -14.56
C ILE A 26 9.08 11.36 -14.86
N GLU A 27 10.13 10.96 -14.15
CA GLU A 27 10.76 9.66 -14.27
C GLU A 27 10.33 8.77 -13.10
N PRO A 28 9.62 7.64 -13.34
CA PRO A 28 9.31 6.68 -12.30
C PRO A 28 10.56 5.89 -11.89
N ILE A 29 10.78 5.71 -10.59
CA ILE A 29 11.90 4.94 -10.03
C ILE A 29 11.33 3.85 -9.12
N SER A 30 11.43 2.60 -9.57
CA SER A 30 10.95 1.42 -8.85
C SER A 30 11.95 0.92 -7.83
N MET A 31 11.48 0.71 -6.59
CA MET A 31 12.21 0.03 -5.53
C MET A 31 11.80 -1.43 -5.53
N ILE A 32 12.74 -2.31 -5.88
CA ILE A 32 12.50 -3.75 -6.06
C ILE A 32 13.30 -4.53 -5.02
N VAL A 33 12.65 -5.50 -4.37
CA VAL A 33 13.36 -6.47 -3.53
C VAL A 33 13.92 -7.57 -4.43
N PRO A 34 15.23 -7.85 -4.42
CA PRO A 34 15.83 -8.85 -5.31
C PRO A 34 15.43 -10.27 -4.88
N ARG A 35 14.46 -10.87 -5.58
CA ARG A 35 13.97 -12.25 -5.34
C ARG A 35 13.75 -13.01 -6.65
N ARG A 36 13.68 -14.34 -6.54
CA ARG A 36 13.16 -15.20 -7.63
C ARG A 36 11.64 -15.07 -7.62
N SER A 37 11.06 -14.42 -8.62
CA SER A 37 9.71 -13.87 -8.55
C SER A 37 8.63 -14.72 -9.24
N GLU A 38 8.70 -16.04 -9.11
CA GLU A 38 7.72 -16.94 -9.75
C GLU A 38 6.36 -16.94 -9.05
N THR A 39 6.28 -16.38 -7.82
CA THR A 39 5.08 -16.38 -6.99
C THR A 39 4.96 -15.09 -6.17
N TYR A 40 3.73 -14.79 -5.71
CA TYR A 40 3.46 -13.72 -4.76
C TYR A 40 4.23 -13.92 -3.45
N GLN A 41 4.80 -12.84 -2.91
CA GLN A 41 5.71 -12.84 -1.76
C GLN A 41 5.04 -12.18 -0.54
N GLU A 42 4.28 -12.95 0.24
CA GLU A 42 3.48 -12.43 1.37
C GLU A 42 4.29 -11.63 2.40
N ASP A 43 5.56 -11.97 2.62
CA ASP A 43 6.40 -11.38 3.66
C ASP A 43 6.90 -9.96 3.34
N ILE A 44 6.92 -9.56 2.07
CA ILE A 44 7.29 -8.19 1.66
C ILE A 44 6.09 -7.29 1.39
N TYR A 45 4.89 -7.86 1.45
CA TYR A 45 3.61 -7.16 1.30
C TYR A 45 2.79 -7.32 2.58
N PRO A 46 3.19 -6.66 3.69
CA PRO A 46 2.40 -6.67 4.91
C PRO A 46 1.03 -6.07 4.64
N MET A 47 0.11 -6.26 5.59
CA MET A 47 -1.14 -5.52 5.59
C MET A 47 -0.85 -4.03 5.39
N THR A 48 -1.64 -3.36 4.54
CA THR A 48 -1.48 -1.93 4.28
C THR A 48 -2.80 -1.20 4.48
N PRO A 49 -2.77 0.10 4.80
CA PRO A 49 -3.99 0.87 4.97
C PRO A 49 -4.86 0.78 3.71
N GLY A 50 -6.14 0.46 3.91
CA GLY A 50 -7.12 0.41 2.84
C GLY A 50 -7.50 1.78 2.30
N ILE A 51 -8.44 1.80 1.35
CA ILE A 51 -8.99 3.03 0.80
C ILE A 51 -10.00 3.71 1.73
N GLU A 52 -10.59 2.94 2.65
CA GLU A 52 -11.60 3.45 3.57
C GLU A 52 -10.97 4.27 4.72
N PRO A 53 -11.54 5.44 5.06
CA PRO A 53 -11.06 6.25 6.15
C PRO A 53 -11.29 5.55 7.50
N ALA A 54 -10.34 5.73 8.41
CA ALA A 54 -10.46 5.18 9.76
C ALA A 54 -11.57 5.85 10.56
N LEU A 55 -11.95 7.09 10.29
CA LEU A 55 -12.96 7.82 11.06
C LEU A 55 -13.70 8.75 10.12
N THR A 56 -14.95 9.03 10.46
CA THR A 56 -15.65 10.19 9.90
C THR A 56 -15.06 11.49 10.47
N PRO A 57 -15.26 12.64 9.80
CA PRO A 57 -14.79 13.92 10.31
C PRO A 57 -15.30 14.25 11.72
N ASP A 58 -16.58 13.98 12.00
CA ASP A 58 -17.21 14.31 13.29
C ASP A 58 -16.63 13.48 14.45
N GLU A 59 -16.38 12.18 14.23
CA GLU A 59 -15.73 11.31 15.21
C GLU A 59 -14.32 11.81 15.53
N TRP A 60 -13.54 12.18 14.53
CA TRP A 60 -12.20 12.72 14.73
C TRP A 60 -12.23 14.07 15.48
N LEU A 61 -13.16 14.96 15.12
CA LEU A 61 -13.36 16.25 15.80
C LEU A 61 -13.82 16.10 17.25
N SER A 62 -14.54 15.03 17.58
CA SER A 62 -14.90 14.69 18.96
C SER A 62 -13.73 14.13 19.79
N GLY A 63 -12.53 14.02 19.21
CA GLY A 63 -11.31 13.54 19.87
C GLY A 63 -11.08 12.03 19.76
N MET A 64 -11.85 11.31 18.93
CA MET A 64 -11.60 9.88 18.70
C MET A 64 -10.34 9.70 17.85
N ASN A 65 -9.57 8.66 18.17
CA ASN A 65 -8.38 8.27 17.43
C ASN A 65 -8.43 6.76 17.11
N ARG A 66 -8.43 6.40 15.83
CA ARG A 66 -8.48 5.01 15.35
C ARG A 66 -7.45 4.83 14.25
N ASP A 67 -6.71 3.73 14.31
CA ASP A 67 -5.80 3.34 13.23
C ASP A 67 -6.58 3.01 11.96
N LYS A 68 -5.96 3.23 10.80
CA LYS A 68 -6.58 2.84 9.53
C LYS A 68 -6.82 1.34 9.49
N GLY A 69 -8.03 0.95 9.07
CA GLY A 69 -8.35 -0.44 8.77
C GLY A 69 -7.37 -1.00 7.74
N TRP A 70 -6.91 -2.21 8.01
CA TRP A 70 -5.99 -2.95 7.15
C TRP A 70 -6.79 -3.71 6.09
N GLU A 71 -6.53 -3.50 4.80
CA GLU A 71 -7.14 -4.32 3.76
C GLU A 71 -6.25 -5.53 3.46
N GLY A 72 -6.75 -6.71 3.82
CA GLY A 72 -6.06 -8.00 3.69
C GLY A 72 -6.79 -9.13 4.41
N LYS A 73 -7.92 -9.58 3.84
CA LYS A 73 -8.83 -10.66 4.32
C LYS A 73 -9.65 -10.37 5.57
N GLU A 74 -10.85 -9.85 5.37
CA GLU A 74 -12.02 -10.40 6.07
C GLU A 74 -12.40 -11.74 5.40
N VAL A 75 -11.70 -12.83 5.76
CA VAL A 75 -12.21 -14.19 5.53
C VAL A 75 -11.81 -15.09 6.69
N ARG A 76 -12.65 -15.04 7.74
CA ARG A 76 -13.25 -16.18 8.47
C ARG A 76 -13.60 -15.75 9.89
N GLY A 77 -14.80 -15.19 10.03
CA GLY A 77 -15.59 -15.45 11.24
C GLY A 77 -16.23 -16.83 11.13
N GLY A 78 -16.32 -17.55 12.25
CA GLY A 78 -17.28 -18.65 12.45
C GLY A 78 -16.72 -19.98 12.97
N GLY A 79 -16.93 -20.24 14.27
CA GLY A 79 -16.80 -21.55 14.94
C GLY A 79 -15.36 -21.94 15.28
N GLN A 80 -14.99 -22.25 16.52
CA GLN A 80 -15.70 -22.80 17.69
C GLN A 80 -15.12 -22.22 18.98
#